data_AF-A0A2V3HZ78-F1
#
_entry.id   AF-A0A2V3HZ78-F1
#
_cell.length_a   1.000
_cell.length_b   1.000
_cell.length_c   1.000
_cell.angle_alpha   90.00
_cell.angle_beta   90.00
_cell.angle_gamma   90.00
#
_symmetry.space_group_name_H-M   'P 1'
#
loop_
_entity.id
_entity.type
_entity.pdbx_description
1 polymer ?
#
loop_
_entity_poly.entity_id
_entity_poly.type
_entity_poly.pdbx_seq_one_letter_code
_entity_poly.pdbx_strand_id
1 'polypeptide(L)' 'IIKSLFEVLSIFRYMKKNEERFGMEIHMRDLMKVAKA' A
#
# COMPACT_ATOMS: atom_id res chain seq x y z
N ILE A 1 -12.62 -9.48 7.12
CA ILE A 1 -11.58 -10.01 6.20
C ILE A 1 -11.68 -9.36 4.81
N ILE A 2 -12.81 -9.41 4.11
CA ILE A 2 -12.93 -8.80 2.76
C ILE A 2 -12.80 -7.26 2.81
N LYS A 3 -13.43 -6.61 3.79
CA LYS A 3 -13.41 -5.14 3.95
C LYS A 3 -12.00 -4.57 4.17
N SER A 4 -11.18 -5.25 4.97
CA SER A 4 -9.80 -4.84 5.24
C SER A 4 -8.89 -5.01 4.02
N LEU A 5 -9.16 -5.99 3.14
CA LEU A 5 -8.39 -6.16 1.91
C LEU A 5 -8.63 -5.00 0.94
N PHE A 6 -9.88 -4.54 0.78
CA PHE A 6 -10.20 -3.38 -0.06
C PHE A 6 -9.55 -2.09 0.46
N GLU A 7 -9.44 -1.95 1.78
CA GLU A 7 -8.80 -0.81 2.43
C GLU A 7 -7.28 -0.80 2.20
N VAL A 8 -6.64 -1.96 2.29
CA VAL A 8 -5.22 -2.12 1.94
C VAL A 8 -4.98 -1.80 0.46
N LEU A 9 -5.87 -2.24 -0.44
CA LEU A 9 -5.76 -1.95 -1.87
C LEU A 9 -5.92 -0.46 -2.19
N SER A 10 -6.82 0.26 -1.50
CA SER A 10 -7.01 1.69 -1.73
C SER A 10 -5.79 2.50 -1.27
N ILE A 11 -5.21 2.14 -0.12
CA ILE A 11 -3.95 2.72 0.38
C ILE A 11 -2.82 2.42 -0.58
N PHE A 12 -2.66 1.16 -1.00
CA PHE A 12 -1.64 0.77 -1.97
C PHE A 12 -1.74 1.59 -3.26
N ARG A 13 -2.95 1.73 -3.82
CA ARG A 13 -3.18 2.47 -5.06
C ARG A 13 -2.84 3.95 -4.90
N TYR A 14 -3.19 4.56 -3.76
CA TYR A 14 -2.80 5.94 -3.46
C TYR A 14 -1.28 6.08 -3.39
N MET A 15 -0.61 5.20 -2.65
CA MET A 15 0.84 5.25 -2.50
C MET A 15 1.56 5.05 -3.83
N LYS A 16 1.12 4.07 -4.63
CA LYS A 16 1.66 3.79 -5.97
C LYS A 16 1.49 4.96 -6.94
N LYS A 17 0.40 5.73 -6.84
CA LYS A 17 0.20 6.93 -7.66
C LYS A 17 1.15 8.08 -7.29
N ASN A 18 1.70 8.06 -6.08
CA ASN A 18 2.53 9.13 -5.54
C ASN A 18 4.01 8.73 -5.39
N GLU A 19 4.47 7.70 -6.12
CA GLU A 19 5.87 7.24 -6.06
C GLU A 19 6.88 8.35 -6.33
N GLU A 20 6.61 9.20 -7.32
CA GLU A 20 7.46 10.36 -7.64
C GLU A 20 7.55 11.35 -6.47
N ARG A 21 6.45 11.54 -5.73
CA ARG A 21 6.41 12.42 -4.56
C ARG A 21 7.21 11.85 -3.39
N PHE A 22 7.21 10.53 -3.24
CA PHE A 22 7.95 9.86 -2.17
C PHE A 22 9.41 9.57 -2.53
N GLY A 23 9.76 9.65 -3.82
CA GLY A 23 11.09 9.27 -4.29
C GLY A 23 11.41 7.80 -4.04
N MET A 24 10.38 6.93 -3.98
CA MET A 24 10.53 5.51 -3.69
C MET A 24 9.57 4.66 -4.50
N GLU A 25 9.99 3.45 -4.85
CA GLU A 25 9.11 2.44 -5.42
C GLU A 25 8.32 1.74 -4.30
N ILE A 26 7.00 1.76 -4.43
CA ILE A 26 6.03 1.14 -3.54
C ILE A 26 5.70 -0.26 -4.04
N HIS A 27 5.89 -1.24 -3.17
CA HIS A 27 5.52 -2.63 -3.40
C HIS A 27 4.50 -3.13 -2.38
N MET A 28 3.56 -3.96 -2.84
CA MET A 28 2.52 -4.56 -1.99
C MET A 28 3.10 -5.36 -0.82
N ARG A 29 4.26 -6.01 -1.01
CA ARG A 29 4.96 -6.77 0.05
C ARG A 29 5.33 -5.90 1.24
N ASP A 30 5.68 -4.63 1.01
CA ASP A 30 6.12 -3.73 2.08
C ASP A 30 4.91 -3.21 2.85
N LEU A 31 3.78 -2.98 2.16
CA LEU A 31 2.51 -2.67 2.80
C LEU A 31 2.00 -3.84 3.67
N MET A 32 2.13 -5.08 3.18
CA MET A 32 1.75 -6.28 3.94
C MET A 32 2.60 -6.51 5.20
N LYS A 33 3.89 -6.14 5.17
CA LYS A 33 4.75 -6.20 6.37
C LYS A 33 4.23 -5.26 7.47
N VAL A 34 3.83 -4.04 7.09
CA VAL A 34 3.29 -3.05 8.03
C VAL A 34 1.90 -3.46 8.54
N ALA A 35 1.05 -4.02 7.68
CA ALA A 35 -0.30 -4.45 8.07
C ALA A 35 -0.32 -5.69 8.99
N LYS A 36 0.78 -6.46 9.02
CA LYS A 36 0.92 -7.64 9.89
C LYS A 36 1.58 -7.31 11.24
N ALA A 37 2.30 -6.19 11.33
CA ALA A 37 2.93 -5.70 12.56
C ALA A 37 1.90 -5.02 13.47
#